data_AF-A0A1I6YS28-F1
#
_entry.id   AF-A0A1I6YS28-F1
#
_cell.length_a   1.000
_cell.length_b   1.000
_cell.length_c   1.000
_cell.angle_alpha   90.00
_cell.angle_beta   90.00
_cell.angle_gamma   90.00
#
_symmetry.space_group_name_H-M   'P 1'
#
loop_
_entity.id
_entity.type
_entity.pdbx_description
1 polymer ?
#
loop_
_entity_poly.entity_id
_entity_poly.type
_entity_poly.pdbx_seq_one_letter_code
_entity_poly.pdbx_strand_id
1 'polypeptide(L)'
;MGAQDRTEEVLREIHVLFSKAQPYNDSKKRVVIEKSKMMDLLKELNDCMYDMMEEHELTVQSRDKANRKLQKQGDDMVFEARKNAEDVYAASLMYSDRALAEIQDIMKETEERIDAVHQELIERIREEKRIVKENQYELKSQLQDMIDTQKYLRLIEEENVRRKKEKDSSSATPTANPYADIKPEIHINEEYFRANGLSIDGEDTPAESALSEEEIASMQAADLDAEYFDWKEEEEKKDNETSEPRKVFSLFGKKEK
;
A
#
# COMPACT_ATOMS: atom_id res chain seq x y z
N MET A 1 65.86 -7.60 47.87
CA MET A 1 65.84 -8.90 48.57
C MET A 1 64.60 -8.89 49.44
N GLY A 2 63.67 -9.81 49.20
CA GLY A 2 62.41 -9.88 49.95
C GLY A 2 62.64 -10.35 51.39
N ALA A 3 61.62 -10.26 52.24
CA ALA A 3 61.71 -10.84 53.59
C ALA A 3 61.97 -12.35 53.57
N GLN A 4 61.48 -13.05 52.54
CA GLN A 4 61.76 -14.47 52.30
C GLN A 4 63.24 -14.75 52.00
N ASP A 5 63.87 -13.96 51.12
CA ASP A 5 65.29 -14.11 50.77
C ASP A 5 66.18 -13.91 52.01
N ARG A 6 65.86 -12.90 52.82
CA ARG A 6 66.56 -12.60 54.08
C ARG A 6 66.42 -13.73 55.09
N THR A 7 65.23 -14.32 55.21
CA THR A 7 64.98 -15.47 56.07
C THR A 7 65.81 -16.68 55.64
N GLU A 8 65.91 -16.93 54.33
CA GLU A 8 66.73 -18.03 53.77
C GLU A 8 68.23 -17.83 54.05
N GLU A 9 68.71 -16.59 53.95
CA GLU A 9 70.09 -16.23 54.24
C GLU A 9 70.45 -16.50 55.71
N VAL A 10 69.62 -16.04 56.66
CA VAL A 10 69.81 -16.29 58.10
C VAL A 10 69.76 -17.78 58.43
N LEU A 11 68.83 -18.54 57.83
CA LEU A 11 68.76 -20.00 57.98
C LEU A 11 70.02 -20.71 57.47
N ARG A 12 70.57 -20.24 56.34
CA ARG A 12 71.82 -20.76 55.79
C ARG A 12 73.00 -20.47 56.73
N GLU A 13 73.06 -19.27 57.31
CA GLU A 13 74.11 -18.92 58.26
C GLU A 13 74.05 -19.76 59.54
N ILE A 14 72.85 -19.98 60.08
CA ILE A 14 72.63 -20.89 61.21
C ILE A 14 73.12 -22.31 60.85
N HIS A 15 72.78 -22.82 59.67
CA HIS A 15 73.23 -24.13 59.21
C HIS A 15 74.76 -24.23 59.09
N VAL A 16 75.41 -23.18 58.56
CA VAL A 16 76.87 -23.09 58.46
C VAL A 16 77.52 -23.02 59.85
N LEU A 17 76.91 -22.31 60.79
CA LEU A 17 77.37 -22.20 62.17
C LEU A 17 77.38 -23.57 62.86
N PHE A 18 76.29 -24.35 62.73
CA PHE A 18 76.23 -25.73 63.23
C PHE A 18 77.25 -26.66 62.55
N SER A 19 77.46 -26.50 61.24
CA SER A 19 78.38 -27.35 60.47
C SER A 19 79.86 -27.12 60.81
N LYS A 20 80.23 -25.89 61.20
CA LYS A 20 81.60 -25.50 61.55
C LYS A 20 81.96 -25.69 63.03
N ALA A 21 80.96 -25.93 63.87
CA ALA A 21 81.15 -25.94 65.31
C ALA A 21 81.76 -27.28 65.81
N GLN A 22 82.54 -27.22 66.89
CA GLN A 22 83.32 -28.37 67.38
C GLN A 22 82.44 -29.36 68.16
N PRO A 23 82.63 -30.68 67.98
CA PRO A 23 81.90 -31.68 68.72
C PRO A 23 82.26 -31.66 70.22
N TYR A 24 81.26 -31.80 71.08
CA TYR A 24 81.44 -31.85 72.53
C TYR A 24 81.79 -33.27 72.99
N ASN A 25 82.93 -33.45 73.65
CA ASN A 25 83.43 -34.75 74.17
C ASN A 25 83.40 -35.88 73.11
N ASP A 26 83.94 -35.61 71.90
CA ASP A 26 84.00 -36.53 70.76
C ASP A 26 82.65 -37.17 70.34
N SER A 27 81.54 -36.58 70.81
CA SER A 27 80.21 -37.03 70.47
C SER A 27 79.75 -36.43 69.16
N LYS A 28 79.35 -37.27 68.20
CA LYS A 28 78.74 -36.82 66.94
C LYS A 28 77.38 -36.13 67.11
N LYS A 29 76.79 -36.13 68.31
CA LYS A 29 75.43 -35.61 68.57
C LYS A 29 75.38 -34.25 69.25
N ARG A 30 76.49 -33.78 69.84
CA ARG A 30 76.52 -32.54 70.63
C ARG A 30 77.64 -31.65 70.11
N VAL A 31 77.35 -30.36 69.98
CA VAL A 31 78.25 -29.39 69.35
C VAL A 31 78.34 -28.15 70.24
N VAL A 32 79.53 -27.58 70.39
CA VAL A 32 79.78 -26.38 71.20
C VAL A 32 79.72 -25.15 70.31
N ILE A 33 78.84 -24.21 70.66
CA ILE A 33 78.56 -23.01 69.85
C ILE A 33 78.67 -21.77 70.73
N GLU A 34 79.09 -20.67 70.13
CA GLU A 34 79.11 -19.36 70.75
C GLU A 34 77.67 -18.83 70.94
N LYS A 35 77.26 -18.67 72.20
CA LYS A 35 75.89 -18.28 72.56
C LYS A 35 75.48 -16.93 71.97
N SER A 36 76.35 -15.93 71.97
CA SER A 36 76.08 -14.59 71.43
C SER A 36 75.69 -14.66 69.96
N LYS A 37 76.54 -15.25 69.12
CA LYS A 37 76.29 -15.40 67.67
C LYS A 37 75.01 -16.15 67.35
N MET A 38 74.73 -17.22 68.09
CA MET A 38 73.47 -17.96 67.90
C MET A 38 72.25 -17.12 68.30
N MET A 39 72.34 -16.35 69.39
CA MET A 39 71.26 -15.47 69.83
C MET A 39 71.02 -14.31 68.86
N ASP A 40 72.09 -13.75 68.27
CA ASP A 40 71.99 -12.68 67.27
C ASP A 40 71.30 -13.20 66.00
N LEU A 41 71.71 -14.36 65.48
CA LEU A 41 71.06 -15.01 64.34
C LEU A 41 69.60 -15.39 64.61
N LEU A 42 69.28 -15.85 65.83
CA LEU A 42 67.89 -16.14 66.22
C LEU A 42 67.03 -14.88 66.31
N LYS A 43 67.61 -13.76 66.76
CA LYS A 43 66.91 -12.49 66.83
C LYS A 43 66.62 -11.96 65.42
N GLU A 44 67.62 -12.02 64.54
CA GLU A 44 67.47 -11.63 63.13
C GLU A 44 66.45 -12.50 62.39
N LEU A 45 66.43 -13.81 62.68
CA LEU A 45 65.42 -14.72 62.16
C LEU A 45 64.00 -14.33 62.61
N ASN A 46 63.83 -13.95 63.87
CA ASN A 46 62.55 -13.51 64.41
C ASN A 46 62.07 -12.22 63.75
N ASP A 47 62.97 -11.25 63.55
CA ASP A 47 62.67 -10.00 62.85
C ASP A 47 62.28 -10.27 61.37
N CYS A 48 63.00 -11.17 60.67
CA CYS A 48 62.64 -11.58 59.31
C CYS A 48 61.28 -12.28 59.23
N MET A 49 60.91 -13.06 60.26
CA MET A 49 59.59 -13.69 60.31
C MET A 49 58.45 -12.67 60.43
N TYR A 50 58.63 -11.60 61.20
CA TYR A 50 57.64 -10.52 61.28
C TYR A 50 57.52 -9.78 59.94
N ASP A 51 58.64 -9.45 59.30
CA ASP A 51 58.65 -8.82 57.98
C ASP A 51 57.91 -9.67 56.93
N MET A 52 58.11 -10.99 56.91
CA MET A 52 57.40 -11.89 56.00
C MET A 52 55.88 -11.91 56.24
N MET A 53 55.48 -11.89 57.51
CA MET A 53 54.06 -11.87 57.88
C MET A 53 53.40 -10.56 57.43
N GLU A 54 54.08 -9.43 57.62
CA GLU A 54 53.62 -8.11 57.17
C GLU A 54 53.53 -8.03 55.63
N GLU A 55 54.55 -8.48 54.90
CA GLU A 55 54.52 -8.51 53.42
C GLU A 55 53.36 -9.37 52.89
N HIS A 56 53.09 -10.52 53.53
CA HIS A 56 51.96 -11.38 53.18
C HIS A 56 50.62 -10.67 53.44
N GLU A 57 50.43 -10.06 54.60
CA GLU A 57 49.21 -9.31 54.93
C GLU A 57 48.97 -8.16 53.95
N LEU A 58 50.02 -7.38 53.62
CA LEU A 58 49.94 -6.30 52.64
C LEU A 58 49.59 -6.83 51.25
N THR A 59 50.16 -7.96 50.84
CA THR A 59 49.87 -8.60 49.55
C THR A 59 48.41 -9.07 49.47
N VAL A 60 47.91 -9.72 50.52
CA VAL A 60 46.51 -10.16 50.60
C VAL A 60 45.57 -8.98 50.57
N GLN A 61 45.80 -7.94 51.37
CA GLN A 61 44.97 -6.73 51.38
C GLN A 61 44.98 -6.02 50.02
N SER A 62 46.14 -5.91 49.37
CA SER A 62 46.28 -5.33 48.03
C SER A 62 45.48 -6.12 47.00
N ARG A 63 45.60 -7.45 47.03
CA ARG A 63 44.86 -8.36 46.15
C ARG A 63 43.35 -8.24 46.36
N ASP A 64 42.88 -8.20 47.60
CA ASP A 64 41.47 -8.06 47.93
C ASP A 64 40.91 -6.71 47.46
N LYS A 65 41.69 -5.63 47.62
CA LYS A 65 41.35 -4.31 47.09
C LYS A 65 41.28 -4.29 45.57
N ALA A 66 42.21 -4.97 44.90
CA ALA A 66 42.21 -5.10 43.44
C ALA A 66 40.99 -5.91 42.96
N ASN A 67 40.69 -7.03 43.60
CA ASN A 67 39.51 -7.85 43.28
C ASN A 67 38.21 -7.08 43.44
N ARG A 68 38.05 -6.29 44.51
CA ARG A 68 36.86 -5.44 44.71
C ARG A 68 36.71 -4.39 43.61
N LYS A 69 37.82 -3.78 43.18
CA LYS A 69 37.79 -2.81 42.07
C LYS A 69 37.39 -3.47 40.75
N LEU A 70 37.95 -4.66 40.47
CA LEU A 70 37.61 -5.42 39.26
C LEU A 70 36.15 -5.85 39.25
N GLN A 71 35.62 -6.31 40.39
CA GLN A 71 34.19 -6.64 40.52
C GLN A 71 33.32 -5.42 40.25
N LYS A 72 33.62 -4.27 40.89
CA LYS A 72 32.88 -3.04 40.66
C LYS A 72 32.93 -2.60 39.19
N GLN A 73 34.10 -2.65 38.57
CA GLN A 73 34.24 -2.34 37.14
C GLN A 73 33.43 -3.30 36.26
N GLY A 74 33.41 -4.59 36.60
CA GLY A 74 32.57 -5.57 35.92
C GLY A 74 31.09 -5.27 36.04
N ASP A 75 30.63 -4.89 37.24
CA ASP A 75 29.23 -4.52 37.48
C ASP A 75 28.85 -3.25 36.72
N ASP A 76 29.72 -2.23 36.73
CA ASP A 76 29.52 -0.98 35.99
C ASP A 76 29.43 -1.27 34.46
N MET A 77 30.29 -2.12 33.92
CA MET A 77 30.25 -2.54 32.52
C MET A 77 28.95 -3.27 32.16
N VAL A 78 28.49 -4.18 33.03
CA VAL A 78 27.22 -4.91 32.81
C VAL A 78 26.04 -3.95 32.87
N PHE A 79 26.06 -3.00 33.79
CA PHE A 79 25.03 -1.98 33.91
C PHE A 79 24.94 -1.10 32.65
N GLU A 80 26.07 -0.59 32.17
CA GLU A 80 26.14 0.20 30.94
C GLU A 80 25.69 -0.59 29.71
N ALA A 81 26.11 -1.85 29.60
CA ALA A 81 25.69 -2.73 28.50
C ALA A 81 24.18 -2.96 28.52
N ARG A 82 23.57 -3.17 29.70
CA ARG A 82 22.12 -3.32 29.85
C ARG A 82 21.39 -2.04 29.44
N LYS A 83 21.83 -0.89 29.93
CA LYS A 83 21.26 0.40 29.55
C LYS A 83 21.29 0.61 28.04
N ASN A 84 22.44 0.36 27.40
CA ASN A 84 22.57 0.49 25.94
C ASN A 84 21.65 -0.49 25.19
N ALA A 85 21.48 -1.72 25.69
CA ALA A 85 20.55 -2.67 25.10
C ALA A 85 19.08 -2.21 25.22
N GLU A 86 18.71 -1.62 26.36
CA GLU A 86 17.38 -1.03 26.58
C GLU A 86 17.15 0.17 25.65
N ASP A 87 18.14 1.05 25.48
CA ASP A 87 18.05 2.20 24.59
C ASP A 87 17.88 1.76 23.11
N VAL A 88 18.62 0.75 22.66
CA VAL A 88 18.48 0.18 21.30
C VAL A 88 17.11 -0.46 21.13
N TYR A 89 16.63 -1.21 22.12
CA TYR A 89 15.30 -1.80 22.10
C TYR A 89 14.21 -0.72 22.00
N ALA A 90 14.28 0.32 22.83
CA ALA A 90 13.35 1.44 22.80
C ALA A 90 13.37 2.14 21.42
N ALA A 91 14.56 2.39 20.86
CA ALA A 91 14.70 2.97 19.53
C ALA A 91 14.05 2.09 18.44
N SER A 92 14.24 0.76 18.50
CA SER A 92 13.62 -0.18 17.55
C SER A 92 12.09 -0.17 17.64
N LEU A 93 11.56 -0.01 18.86
CA LEU A 93 10.13 0.00 19.10
C LEU A 93 9.51 1.30 18.58
N MET A 94 10.15 2.44 18.86
CA MET A 94 9.77 3.74 18.29
C MET A 94 9.85 3.75 16.76
N TYR A 95 10.88 3.13 16.18
CA TYR A 95 11.01 3.02 14.73
C TYR A 95 9.86 2.20 14.13
N SER A 96 9.54 1.06 14.75
CA SER A 96 8.44 0.20 14.30
C SER A 96 7.09 0.91 14.43
N ASP A 97 6.87 1.64 15.53
CA ASP A 97 5.67 2.45 15.74
C ASP A 97 5.53 3.54 14.66
N ARG A 98 6.62 4.24 14.36
CA ARG A 98 6.65 5.24 13.28
C ARG A 98 6.36 4.62 11.91
N ALA A 99 6.94 3.46 11.61
CA ALA A 99 6.71 2.77 10.34
C ALA A 99 5.24 2.33 10.20
N LEU A 100 4.62 1.88 11.30
CA LEU A 100 3.19 1.54 11.30
C LEU A 100 2.31 2.78 11.09
N ALA A 101 2.66 3.91 11.71
CA ALA A 101 1.95 5.17 11.47
C ALA A 101 2.05 5.63 10.01
N GLU A 102 3.24 5.52 9.40
CA GLU A 102 3.44 5.84 7.99
C GLU A 102 2.62 4.92 7.06
N ILE A 103 2.53 3.62 7.38
CA ILE A 103 1.66 2.69 6.63
C ILE A 103 0.19 3.09 6.75
N GLN A 104 -0.26 3.53 7.93
CA GLN A 104 -1.63 4.00 8.12
C GLN A 104 -1.93 5.26 7.30
N ASP A 105 -0.98 6.20 7.25
CA ASP A 105 -1.11 7.42 6.44
C ASP A 105 -1.21 7.07 4.95
N ILE A 106 -0.36 6.16 4.45
CA ILE A 106 -0.41 5.67 3.06
C ILE A 106 -1.75 4.97 2.77
N MET A 107 -2.23 4.14 3.70
CA MET A 107 -3.50 3.45 3.56
C MET A 107 -4.66 4.44 3.44
N LYS A 108 -4.66 5.48 4.27
CA LYS A 108 -5.66 6.54 4.23
C LYS A 108 -5.60 7.35 2.92
N GLU A 109 -4.40 7.74 2.47
CA GLU A 109 -4.24 8.42 1.19
C GLU A 109 -4.73 7.56 0.02
N THR A 110 -4.49 6.25 0.10
CA THR A 110 -4.95 5.29 -0.91
C THR A 110 -6.47 5.17 -0.90
N GLU A 111 -7.10 5.14 0.28
CA GLU A 111 -8.56 5.15 0.45
C GLU A 111 -9.17 6.40 -0.19
N GLU A 112 -8.64 7.58 0.13
CA GLU A 112 -9.10 8.86 -0.45
C GLU A 112 -8.97 8.89 -1.98
N ARG A 113 -7.88 8.32 -2.53
CA ARG A 113 -7.69 8.21 -3.98
C ARG A 113 -8.66 7.24 -4.64
N ILE A 114 -8.92 6.09 -4.01
CA ILE A 114 -9.89 5.11 -4.50
C ILE A 114 -11.28 5.74 -4.53
N ASP A 115 -11.66 6.45 -3.47
CA ASP A 115 -12.95 7.15 -3.41
C ASP A 115 -13.08 8.19 -4.53
N ALA A 116 -12.03 8.96 -4.80
CA ALA A 116 -12.03 9.94 -5.89
C ALA A 116 -12.23 9.27 -7.27
N VAL A 117 -11.49 8.18 -7.55
CA VAL A 117 -11.63 7.43 -8.80
C VAL A 117 -13.02 6.78 -8.89
N HIS A 118 -13.55 6.29 -7.78
CA HIS A 118 -14.89 5.69 -7.74
C HIS A 118 -15.97 6.71 -8.07
N GLN A 119 -15.88 7.93 -7.51
CA GLN A 119 -16.79 9.03 -7.83
C GLN A 119 -16.70 9.43 -9.31
N GLU A 120 -15.49 9.58 -9.85
CA GLU A 120 -15.28 9.88 -11.27
C GLU A 120 -15.87 8.79 -12.17
N LEU A 121 -15.69 7.52 -11.82
CA LEU A 121 -16.25 6.39 -12.55
C LEU A 121 -17.78 6.44 -12.55
N ILE A 122 -18.39 6.72 -11.39
CA ILE A 122 -19.86 6.87 -11.28
C ILE A 122 -20.35 8.01 -12.18
N GLU A 123 -19.66 9.15 -12.21
CA GLU A 123 -20.03 10.28 -13.07
C GLU A 123 -19.94 9.91 -14.55
N ARG A 124 -18.88 9.23 -14.98
CA ARG A 124 -18.74 8.75 -16.37
C ARG A 124 -19.84 7.76 -16.75
N ILE A 125 -20.18 6.82 -15.86
CA ILE A 125 -21.27 5.87 -16.09
C ILE A 125 -22.61 6.60 -16.23
N ARG A 126 -22.86 7.63 -15.42
CA ARG A 126 -24.09 8.44 -15.53
C ARG A 126 -24.16 9.18 -16.86
N GLU A 127 -23.04 9.75 -17.31
CA GLU A 127 -22.99 10.45 -18.59
C GLU A 127 -23.21 9.50 -19.77
N GLU A 128 -22.54 8.35 -19.79
CA GLU A 128 -22.78 7.31 -20.80
C GLU A 128 -24.23 6.84 -20.80
N LYS A 129 -24.83 6.64 -19.62
CA LYS A 129 -26.25 6.30 -19.50
C LYS A 129 -27.15 7.40 -20.10
N ARG A 130 -26.79 8.68 -19.94
CA ARG A 130 -27.52 9.81 -20.54
C ARG A 130 -27.44 9.76 -22.06
N ILE A 131 -26.26 9.54 -22.61
CA ILE A 131 -26.03 9.43 -24.06
C ILE A 131 -26.84 8.25 -24.65
N VAL A 132 -26.77 7.08 -24.01
CA VAL A 132 -27.56 5.90 -24.45
C VAL A 132 -29.05 6.20 -24.45
N LYS A 133 -29.55 6.90 -23.42
CA LYS A 133 -30.97 7.29 -23.33
C LYS A 133 -31.35 8.30 -24.42
N GLU A 134 -30.48 9.26 -24.72
CA GLU A 134 -30.66 10.22 -25.82
C GLU A 134 -30.72 9.51 -27.19
N ASN A 135 -29.79 8.59 -27.45
CA ASN A 135 -29.78 7.76 -28.65
C ASN A 135 -31.06 6.90 -28.76
N GLN A 136 -31.55 6.36 -27.63
CA GLN A 136 -32.81 5.61 -27.61
C GLN A 136 -34.01 6.50 -27.97
N TYR A 137 -34.05 7.75 -27.50
CA TYR A 137 -35.11 8.69 -27.86
C TYR A 137 -35.03 9.11 -29.32
N GLU A 138 -33.84 9.37 -29.85
CA GLU A 138 -33.64 9.69 -31.26
C GLU A 138 -34.12 8.52 -32.15
N LEU A 139 -33.72 7.29 -31.82
CA LEU A 139 -34.16 6.10 -32.53
C LEU A 139 -35.68 5.95 -32.50
N LYS A 140 -36.31 6.17 -31.34
CA LYS A 140 -37.76 6.12 -31.19
C LYS A 140 -38.46 7.19 -32.04
N SER A 141 -37.89 8.40 -32.12
CA SER A 141 -38.40 9.47 -32.98
C SER A 141 -38.32 9.09 -34.46
N GLN A 142 -37.17 8.58 -34.90
CA GLN A 142 -36.99 8.11 -36.29
C GLN A 142 -37.97 6.99 -36.64
N LEU A 143 -38.21 6.05 -35.70
CA LEU A 143 -39.20 4.99 -35.88
C LEU A 143 -40.62 5.54 -36.04
N GLN A 144 -40.99 6.53 -35.23
CA GLN A 144 -42.30 7.18 -35.30
C GLN A 144 -42.49 7.91 -36.64
N ASP A 145 -41.47 8.63 -37.12
CA ASP A 145 -41.49 9.27 -38.43
C ASP A 145 -41.64 8.25 -39.57
N MET A 146 -41.02 7.07 -39.46
CA MET A 146 -41.21 5.97 -40.42
C MET A 146 -42.63 5.40 -40.40
N ILE A 147 -43.26 5.28 -39.23
CA ILE A 147 -44.67 4.84 -39.12
C ILE A 147 -45.60 5.89 -39.75
N ASP A 148 -45.35 7.16 -39.49
CA ASP A 148 -46.17 8.25 -40.02
C ASP A 148 -45.98 8.39 -41.54
N THR A 149 -44.77 8.22 -42.08
CA THR A 149 -44.56 8.17 -43.53
C THR A 149 -45.29 7.00 -44.19
N GLN A 150 -45.32 5.80 -43.61
CA GLN A 150 -46.16 4.70 -44.12
C GLN A 150 -47.65 5.04 -44.10
N LYS A 151 -48.12 5.72 -43.05
CA LYS A 151 -49.50 6.21 -42.96
C LYS A 151 -49.80 7.28 -44.01
N TYR A 152 -48.91 8.24 -44.23
CA TYR A 152 -49.04 9.27 -45.26
C TYR A 152 -48.96 8.70 -46.67
N LEU A 153 -48.12 7.68 -46.91
CA LEU A 153 -48.07 6.94 -48.18
C LEU A 153 -49.44 6.33 -48.51
N ARG A 154 -50.10 5.69 -47.54
CA ARG A 154 -51.46 5.15 -47.75
C ARG A 154 -52.49 6.25 -48.05
N LEU A 155 -52.44 7.37 -47.35
CA LEU A 155 -53.33 8.51 -47.62
C LEU A 155 -53.11 9.10 -49.01
N ILE A 156 -51.85 9.21 -49.46
CA ILE A 156 -51.50 9.66 -50.81
C ILE A 156 -51.99 8.66 -51.86
N GLU A 157 -51.85 7.36 -51.62
CA GLU A 157 -52.39 6.33 -52.50
C GLU A 157 -53.91 6.41 -52.61
N GLU A 158 -54.61 6.57 -51.48
CA GLU A 158 -56.06 6.70 -51.43
C GLU A 158 -56.54 7.97 -52.16
N GLU A 159 -55.86 9.10 -51.96
CA GLU A 159 -56.07 10.35 -52.71
C GLU A 159 -55.86 10.16 -54.20
N ASN A 160 -54.76 9.50 -54.59
CA ASN A 160 -54.45 9.26 -56.00
C ASN A 160 -55.50 8.35 -56.66
N VAL A 161 -56.03 7.36 -55.94
CA VAL A 161 -57.16 6.54 -56.41
C VAL A 161 -58.42 7.37 -56.55
N ARG A 162 -58.72 8.26 -55.59
CA ARG A 162 -59.86 9.19 -55.67
C ARG A 162 -59.73 10.12 -56.88
N ARG A 163 -58.57 10.74 -57.08
CA ARG A 163 -58.28 11.61 -58.22
C ARG A 163 -58.33 10.89 -59.56
N LYS A 164 -57.88 9.63 -59.63
CA LYS A 164 -58.06 8.79 -60.83
C LYS A 164 -59.54 8.54 -61.12
N LYS A 165 -60.33 8.16 -60.10
CA LYS A 165 -61.78 7.97 -60.26
C LYS A 165 -62.50 9.25 -60.69
N GLU A 166 -62.12 10.40 -60.13
CA GLU A 166 -62.66 11.71 -60.54
C GLU A 166 -62.27 12.05 -61.98
N LYS A 167 -61.00 11.80 -62.37
CA LYS A 167 -60.51 12.04 -63.74
C LYS A 167 -61.16 11.10 -64.76
N ASP A 168 -61.38 9.84 -64.40
CA ASP A 168 -62.10 8.86 -65.21
C ASP A 168 -63.60 9.21 -65.30
N SER A 169 -64.15 9.86 -64.27
CA SER A 169 -65.51 10.43 -64.28
C SER A 169 -65.60 11.79 -65.02
N SER A 170 -64.50 12.51 -65.24
CA SER A 170 -64.51 13.90 -65.74
C SER A 170 -63.73 14.13 -67.05
N SER A 171 -63.32 13.09 -67.76
CA SER A 171 -62.61 13.20 -69.04
C SER A 171 -63.38 12.52 -70.17
N ALA A 172 -64.24 13.31 -70.84
CA ALA A 172 -64.40 13.21 -72.28
C ALA A 172 -63.37 14.14 -72.94
N THR A 173 -62.64 13.58 -73.91
CA THR A 173 -61.62 14.17 -74.83
C THR A 173 -60.14 14.15 -74.39
N PRO A 174 -59.28 13.37 -75.09
CA PRO A 174 -57.84 13.39 -74.90
C PRO A 174 -57.13 14.19 -76.00
N THR A 175 -56.23 15.10 -75.62
CA THR A 175 -55.18 15.62 -76.50
C THR A 175 -53.86 14.95 -76.14
N ALA A 176 -53.24 14.29 -77.12
CA ALA A 176 -52.01 13.51 -76.99
C ALA A 176 -50.79 14.40 -76.67
N ASN A 177 -49.91 13.92 -75.80
CA ASN A 177 -48.73 14.63 -75.32
C ASN A 177 -47.53 14.37 -76.26
N PRO A 178 -46.87 15.41 -76.81
CA PRO A 178 -45.89 15.29 -77.90
C PRO A 178 -44.48 14.82 -77.49
N TYR A 179 -44.29 14.30 -76.27
CA TYR A 179 -42.98 13.91 -75.72
C TYR A 179 -42.82 12.39 -75.54
N ALA A 180 -43.73 11.58 -76.08
CA ALA A 180 -43.71 10.12 -75.91
C ALA A 180 -42.49 9.42 -76.54
N ASP A 181 -41.84 10.05 -77.53
CA ASP A 181 -40.79 9.43 -78.34
C ASP A 181 -39.36 9.94 -78.07
N ILE A 182 -39.13 10.74 -77.02
CA ILE A 182 -37.77 11.19 -76.67
C ILE A 182 -37.16 10.22 -75.67
N LYS A 183 -36.23 9.37 -76.14
CA LYS A 183 -35.32 8.61 -75.28
C LYS A 183 -34.19 9.55 -74.79
N PRO A 184 -34.07 9.83 -73.48
CA PRO A 184 -32.95 10.61 -72.98
C PRO A 184 -31.65 9.79 -73.08
N GLU A 185 -30.64 10.38 -73.72
CA GLU A 185 -29.29 9.82 -73.80
C GLU A 185 -28.43 10.51 -72.73
N ILE A 186 -27.98 9.75 -71.72
CA ILE A 186 -27.19 10.28 -70.61
C ILE A 186 -25.72 10.20 -70.99
N HIS A 187 -25.08 11.35 -71.22
CA HIS A 187 -23.62 11.44 -71.36
C HIS A 187 -23.00 11.65 -69.98
N ILE A 188 -22.15 10.71 -69.54
CA ILE A 188 -21.40 10.79 -68.28
C ILE A 188 -20.07 11.50 -68.57
N ASN A 189 -19.76 12.55 -67.80
CA ASN A 189 -18.52 13.29 -67.96
C ASN A 189 -17.40 12.64 -67.12
N GLU A 190 -16.65 11.72 -67.73
CA GLU A 190 -15.67 10.86 -67.06
C GLU A 190 -14.57 11.64 -66.30
N GLU A 191 -14.21 12.83 -66.78
CA GLU A 191 -13.19 13.68 -66.15
C GLU A 191 -13.62 14.20 -64.76
N TYR A 192 -14.93 14.41 -64.54
CA TYR A 192 -15.46 14.88 -63.26
C TYR A 192 -15.31 13.84 -62.15
N PHE A 193 -15.47 12.55 -62.48
CA PHE A 193 -15.36 11.47 -61.50
C PHE A 193 -13.91 11.20 -61.11
N ARG A 194 -12.98 11.30 -62.07
CA ARG A 194 -11.54 11.20 -61.79
C ARG A 194 -11.02 12.34 -60.92
N ALA A 195 -11.48 13.57 -61.14
CA ALA A 195 -11.10 14.72 -60.32
C ALA A 195 -11.58 14.61 -58.86
N ASN A 196 -12.69 13.89 -58.63
CA ASN A 196 -13.26 13.64 -57.31
C ASN A 196 -12.85 12.28 -56.71
N GLY A 197 -11.88 11.58 -57.31
CA GLY A 197 -11.31 10.35 -56.76
C GLY A 197 -12.23 9.12 -56.78
N LEU A 198 -13.29 9.13 -57.60
CA LEU A 198 -14.21 8.01 -57.75
C LEU A 198 -13.83 7.22 -59.02
N SER A 199 -13.33 5.99 -58.83
CA SER A 199 -13.08 5.04 -59.92
C SER A 199 -14.39 4.43 -60.41
N ILE A 200 -14.58 4.41 -61.74
CA ILE A 200 -15.80 3.92 -62.40
C ILE A 200 -15.65 2.46 -62.89
N ASP A 201 -14.61 1.76 -62.44
CA ASP A 201 -14.35 0.36 -62.77
C ASP A 201 -14.99 -0.54 -61.70
N GLY A 202 -16.04 -1.25 -62.09
CA GLY A 202 -16.83 -2.10 -61.22
C GLY A 202 -16.13 -3.42 -60.85
N GLU A 203 -16.14 -3.71 -59.55
CA GLU A 203 -16.06 -5.06 -58.99
C GLU A 203 -16.80 -5.06 -57.64
N ASP A 204 -18.14 -5.10 -57.68
CA ASP A 204 -18.97 -5.31 -56.49
C ASP A 204 -18.90 -6.79 -56.08
N THR A 205 -18.17 -7.08 -55.00
CA THR A 205 -18.29 -8.34 -54.26
C THR A 205 -19.19 -8.09 -53.04
N PRO A 206 -20.33 -8.80 -52.90
CA PRO A 206 -21.17 -8.69 -51.73
C PRO A 206 -20.58 -9.54 -50.60
N ALA A 207 -20.19 -8.91 -49.49
CA ALA A 207 -19.87 -9.61 -48.25
C ALA A 207 -21.17 -9.90 -47.48
N GLU A 208 -21.48 -11.19 -47.34
CA GLU A 208 -22.53 -11.75 -46.50
C GLU A 208 -22.26 -11.50 -45.00
N SER A 209 -23.21 -10.91 -44.29
CA SER A 209 -23.45 -11.22 -42.88
C SER A 209 -24.93 -11.00 -42.53
N ALA A 210 -25.76 -12.02 -42.79
CA ALA A 210 -27.14 -12.04 -42.32
C ALA A 210 -27.19 -12.68 -40.92
N LEU A 211 -27.58 -11.88 -39.92
CA LEU A 211 -28.14 -12.37 -38.65
C LEU A 211 -29.64 -12.58 -38.85
N SER A 212 -30.21 -13.65 -38.31
CA SER A 212 -31.58 -14.08 -38.60
C SER A 212 -32.65 -13.28 -37.85
N GLU A 213 -33.77 -13.09 -38.52
CA GLU A 213 -34.94 -12.28 -38.10
C GLU A 213 -35.67 -12.80 -36.84
N GLU A 214 -35.40 -14.04 -36.43
CA GLU A 214 -36.04 -14.68 -35.28
C GLU A 214 -35.40 -14.30 -33.93
N GLU A 215 -34.12 -13.89 -33.90
CA GLU A 215 -33.45 -13.51 -32.65
C GLU A 215 -33.88 -12.11 -32.18
N ILE A 216 -34.16 -11.20 -33.12
CA ILE A 216 -34.57 -9.80 -32.85
C ILE A 216 -35.98 -9.73 -32.26
N ALA A 217 -36.90 -10.60 -32.68
CA ALA A 217 -38.28 -10.62 -32.23
C ALA A 217 -38.44 -11.06 -30.76
N SER A 218 -37.52 -11.87 -30.24
CA SER A 218 -37.58 -12.42 -28.88
C SER A 218 -37.19 -11.43 -27.76
N MET A 219 -36.42 -10.39 -28.09
CA MET A 219 -35.94 -9.40 -27.11
C MET A 219 -36.92 -8.24 -26.87
N GLN A 220 -37.94 -8.05 -27.73
CA GLN A 220 -38.75 -6.83 -27.73
C GLN A 220 -40.10 -6.90 -26.99
N ALA A 221 -40.57 -8.08 -26.55
CA ALA A 221 -41.99 -8.24 -26.25
C ALA A 221 -42.41 -8.36 -24.77
N ALA A 222 -41.51 -8.51 -23.79
CA ALA A 222 -41.95 -8.96 -22.45
C ALA A 222 -41.89 -7.93 -21.30
N ASP A 223 -40.95 -6.98 -21.27
CA ASP A 223 -40.69 -6.25 -20.00
C ASP A 223 -40.80 -4.70 -20.08
N LEU A 224 -41.08 -4.12 -21.24
CA LEU A 224 -41.05 -2.65 -21.41
C LEU A 224 -42.33 -1.92 -20.99
N ASP A 225 -43.50 -2.57 -21.08
CA ASP A 225 -44.77 -1.92 -20.75
C ASP A 225 -44.99 -1.81 -19.23
N ALA A 226 -44.47 -2.76 -18.43
CA ALA A 226 -44.61 -2.75 -16.98
C ALA A 226 -43.80 -1.61 -16.33
N GLU A 227 -42.56 -1.38 -16.78
CA GLU A 227 -41.68 -0.32 -16.26
C GLU A 227 -42.18 1.10 -16.61
N TYR A 228 -42.96 1.23 -17.69
CA TYR A 228 -43.56 2.52 -18.08
C TYR A 228 -44.66 2.97 -17.11
N PHE A 229 -45.45 2.04 -16.55
CA PHE A 229 -46.52 2.37 -15.60
C PHE A 229 -45.98 2.65 -14.19
N ASP A 230 -44.93 1.95 -13.75
CA ASP A 230 -44.31 2.18 -12.44
C ASP A 230 -43.65 3.56 -12.32
N TRP A 231 -42.98 4.04 -13.36
CA TRP A 231 -42.39 5.39 -13.37
C TRP A 231 -43.46 6.50 -13.34
N LYS A 232 -44.62 6.26 -13.97
CA LYS A 232 -45.74 7.20 -14.02
C LYS A 232 -46.41 7.39 -12.64
N GLU A 233 -46.48 6.34 -11.83
CA GLU A 233 -46.97 6.43 -10.44
C GLU A 233 -45.94 7.04 -9.47
N GLU A 234 -44.63 6.90 -9.73
CA GLU A 234 -43.57 7.51 -8.91
C GLU A 234 -43.43 9.03 -9.12
N GLU A 235 -43.68 9.56 -10.33
CA GLU A 235 -43.70 11.02 -10.56
C GLU A 235 -44.90 11.67 -9.87
N GLU A 236 -46.10 11.07 -9.94
CA GLU A 236 -47.31 11.65 -9.32
C GLU A 236 -47.25 11.66 -7.77
N LYS A 237 -46.46 10.77 -7.14
CA LYS A 237 -46.20 10.80 -5.69
C LYS A 237 -45.18 11.86 -5.27
N LYS A 238 -44.17 12.14 -6.10
CA LYS A 238 -43.10 13.12 -5.79
C LYS A 238 -43.59 14.57 -5.88
N ASP A 239 -44.58 14.84 -6.70
CA ASP A 239 -45.15 16.19 -6.86
C ASP A 239 -46.06 16.63 -5.69
N ASN A 240 -46.54 15.70 -4.85
CA ASN A 240 -47.40 16.03 -3.70
C ASN A 240 -46.62 16.21 -2.37
N GLU A 241 -45.37 15.74 -2.27
CA GLU A 241 -44.57 15.81 -1.02
C GLU A 241 -43.70 17.06 -0.87
N THR A 242 -43.63 17.96 -1.86
CA THR A 242 -42.69 19.10 -1.85
C THR A 242 -43.24 20.42 -1.30
N SER A 243 -44.39 20.43 -0.61
CA SER A 243 -44.99 21.66 -0.03
C SER A 243 -45.10 21.69 1.50
N GLU A 244 -43.98 21.58 2.24
CA GLU A 244 -43.90 22.09 3.63
C GLU A 244 -42.53 22.73 3.98
N PRO A 245 -42.50 23.84 4.76
CA PRO A 245 -41.31 24.68 4.92
C PRO A 245 -40.30 24.14 5.94
N ARG A 246 -39.01 24.21 5.56
CA ARG A 246 -37.85 23.79 6.37
C ARG A 246 -37.65 24.65 7.62
N LYS A 247 -37.60 24.01 8.80
CA LYS A 247 -37.11 24.60 10.07
C LYS A 247 -35.58 24.76 10.04
N VAL A 248 -35.13 25.94 10.42
CA VAL A 248 -33.74 26.38 10.58
C VAL A 248 -33.14 25.74 11.83
N PHE A 249 -32.01 25.02 11.71
CA PHE A 249 -31.22 24.57 12.87
C PHE A 249 -30.04 25.52 13.11
N SER A 250 -30.04 26.13 14.29
CA SER A 250 -29.01 27.01 14.83
C SER A 250 -27.84 26.19 15.41
N LEU A 251 -26.65 26.39 14.84
CA LEU A 251 -25.35 26.10 15.45
C LEU A 251 -25.03 27.16 16.50
N PHE A 252 -25.18 26.89 17.81
CA PHE A 252 -24.45 27.60 18.89
C PHE A 252 -24.63 26.93 20.27
N GLY A 253 -23.51 26.72 20.98
CA GLY A 253 -23.42 26.35 22.42
C GLY A 253 -23.03 24.87 22.65
N LYS A 254 -22.05 24.50 23.47
CA LYS A 254 -21.59 25.16 24.70
C LYS A 254 -20.24 24.52 25.16
N LYS A 255 -19.24 25.35 25.41
CA LYS A 255 -18.11 25.11 26.34
C LYS A 255 -18.49 25.70 27.71
N GLU A 256 -17.74 25.29 28.74
CA GLU A 256 -17.84 25.55 30.20
C GLU A 256 -18.56 24.42 30.94
N LYS A 257 -18.04 23.84 32.03
CA LYS A 257 -16.90 24.12 32.91
C LYS A 257 -16.47 22.81 33.57
#